data_AF-A0A6C7EKT3-F1
#
_entry.id   AF-A0A6C7EKT3-F1
#
_cell.length_a   1.000
_cell.length_b   1.000
_cell.length_c   1.000
_cell.angle_alpha   90.00
_cell.angle_beta   90.00
_cell.angle_gamma   90.00
#
_symmetry.space_group_name_H-M   'P 1'
#
loop_
_entity.id
_entity.type
_entity.pdbx_description
1 polymer ?
#
loop_
_entity_poly.entity_id
_entity_poly.type
_entity_poly.pdbx_seq_one_letter_code
_entity_poly.pdbx_strand_id
1 'polypeptide(L)'
;MAASDWWSATETGITMSIRATPGAKQSAVMEVGPDHVRIRLAARAVEGQANAALVAFVAKLCGVRKSAVTIRRGETSRIKLVAVDGIDAPPPTLT
;
A
#
# COMPACT_ATOMS: atom_id res chain seq x y z
N MET A 1 0.81 23.04 -4.17
CA MET A 1 -0.01 21.82 -3.99
C MET A 1 0.64 20.73 -4.84
N ALA A 2 1.46 19.88 -4.23
CA ALA A 2 2.16 18.84 -4.99
C ALA A 2 1.13 17.78 -5.40
N ALA A 3 0.81 17.74 -6.70
CA ALA A 3 0.04 16.65 -7.29
C ALA A 3 0.83 15.36 -7.04
N SER A 4 0.27 14.52 -6.19
CA SER A 4 0.84 13.23 -5.83
C SER A 4 0.25 12.19 -6.78
N ASP A 5 1.09 11.58 -7.61
CA ASP A 5 0.68 10.51 -8.55
C ASP A 5 0.71 9.11 -7.88
N TRP A 6 1.09 9.06 -6.60
CA TRP A 6 1.14 7.81 -5.84
C TRP A 6 -0.23 7.23 -5.50
N TRP A 7 -1.33 7.97 -5.68
CA TRP A 7 -2.67 7.41 -5.55
C TRP A 7 -3.66 8.07 -6.50
N SER A 8 -4.73 7.34 -6.81
CA SER A 8 -5.87 7.83 -7.58
C SER A 8 -7.17 7.26 -7.04
N ALA A 9 -8.25 8.03 -7.13
CA ALA A 9 -9.59 7.54 -6.85
C ALA A 9 -10.07 6.61 -7.98
N THR A 10 -10.88 5.63 -7.60
CA THR A 10 -11.55 4.68 -8.48
C THR A 10 -13.05 4.68 -8.17
N GLU A 11 -13.86 4.05 -9.00
CA GLU A 11 -15.31 4.02 -8.83
C GLU A 11 -15.78 3.40 -7.48
N THR A 12 -15.01 2.43 -6.95
CA THR A 12 -15.36 1.69 -5.72
C THR A 12 -14.44 2.00 -4.54
N GLY A 13 -13.46 2.89 -4.70
CA GLY A 13 -12.36 3.01 -3.74
C GLY A 13 -11.21 3.90 -4.20
N ILE A 14 -10.00 3.60 -3.76
CA ILE A 14 -8.76 4.22 -4.27
C ILE A 14 -7.76 3.17 -4.73
N THR A 15 -6.77 3.61 -5.50
CA THR A 15 -5.60 2.83 -5.87
C THR A 15 -4.34 3.55 -5.44
N MET A 16 -3.37 2.84 -4.85
CA MET A 16 -2.13 3.38 -4.31
C MET A 16 -0.90 2.65 -4.86
N SER A 17 0.10 3.40 -5.30
CA SER A 17 1.43 2.94 -5.67
C SER A 17 2.30 2.83 -4.43
N ILE A 18 2.64 1.60 -4.05
CA ILE A 18 3.40 1.29 -2.84
C ILE A 18 4.66 0.50 -3.18
N ARG A 19 5.81 1.01 -2.75
CA ARG A 19 7.07 0.28 -2.79
C ARG A 19 7.30 -0.46 -1.48
N ALA A 20 7.03 -1.76 -1.50
CA ALA A 20 7.22 -2.64 -0.35
C ALA A 20 8.68 -3.10 -0.24
N THR A 21 9.31 -2.88 0.92
CA THR A 21 10.66 -3.37 1.25
C THR A 21 10.56 -4.42 2.37
N PRO A 22 10.67 -5.72 2.05
CA PRO A 22 10.62 -6.78 3.05
C PRO A 22 11.90 -6.86 3.90
N GLY A 23 11.86 -7.60 5.01
CA GLY A 23 13.03 -7.86 5.86
C GLY A 23 13.31 -6.80 6.94
N ALA A 24 12.32 -5.96 7.27
CA ALA A 24 12.47 -5.00 8.36
C ALA A 24 12.19 -5.63 9.73
N LYS A 25 12.62 -4.95 10.82
CA LYS A 25 12.22 -5.33 12.19
C LYS A 25 10.72 -5.14 12.46
N GLN A 26 10.11 -4.13 11.84
CA GLN A 26 8.70 -3.77 12.03
C GLN A 26 8.10 -3.16 10.75
N SER A 27 6.81 -3.37 10.52
CA SER A 27 6.10 -2.78 9.39
C SER A 27 5.78 -1.30 9.66
N ALA A 28 6.20 -0.41 8.76
CA ALA A 28 5.94 1.03 8.88
C ALA A 28 6.02 1.73 7.52
N VAL A 29 5.30 2.84 7.40
CA VAL A 29 5.51 3.82 6.32
C VAL A 29 6.85 4.49 6.56
N MET A 30 7.68 4.56 5.53
CA MET A 30 9.00 5.18 5.60
C MET A 30 9.00 6.57 5.00
N GLU A 31 8.42 6.70 3.81
CA GLU A 31 8.48 7.93 3.02
C GLU A 31 7.29 7.95 2.07
N VAL A 32 6.65 9.10 1.96
CA VAL A 32 5.62 9.36 0.95
C VAL A 32 6.30 10.17 -0.15
N GLY A 33 6.58 9.51 -1.28
CA GLY A 33 7.13 10.16 -2.46
C GLY A 33 6.03 10.64 -3.41
N PRO A 34 6.38 11.40 -4.47
CA PRO A 34 5.42 11.88 -5.46
C PRO A 34 4.81 10.74 -6.29
N ASP A 35 5.58 9.70 -6.64
CA ASP A 35 5.12 8.59 -7.48
C ASP A 35 4.71 7.34 -6.68
N HIS A 36 5.27 7.16 -5.48
CA HIS A 36 4.98 5.98 -4.65
C HIS A 36 5.27 6.19 -3.17
N VAL A 37 4.57 5.43 -2.34
CA VAL A 37 4.81 5.35 -0.89
C VAL A 37 5.76 4.21 -0.58
N ARG A 38 6.86 4.49 0.12
CA ARG A 38 7.81 3.48 0.58
C ARG A 38 7.34 2.91 1.91
N ILE A 39 7.08 1.61 1.94
CA ILE A 39 6.64 0.88 3.13
C ILE A 39 7.63 -0.23 3.39
N ARG A 40 8.14 -0.29 4.62
CA ARG A 40 8.91 -1.45 5.08
C ARG A 40 7.97 -2.46 5.71
N LEU A 41 8.22 -3.74 5.45
CA LEU A 41 7.42 -4.84 5.99
C LEU A 41 8.30 -5.73 6.86
N ALA A 42 7.77 -6.12 8.03
CA ALA A 42 8.43 -7.09 8.89
C ALA A 42 8.44 -8.51 8.32
N ALA A 43 7.62 -8.75 7.28
CA ALA A 43 7.57 -10.04 6.61
C ALA A 43 8.89 -10.37 5.92
N ARG A 44 9.18 -11.67 5.87
CA ARG A 44 10.30 -12.21 5.10
C ARG A 44 10.09 -11.91 3.61
N ALA A 45 11.19 -11.79 2.87
CA ALA A 45 11.20 -11.60 1.41
C ALA A 45 10.77 -12.86 0.63
N VAL A 46 9.73 -13.54 1.12
CA VAL A 46 9.11 -14.69 0.48
C VAL A 46 7.83 -14.19 -0.16
N GLU A 47 7.70 -14.44 -1.47
CA GLU A 47 6.51 -14.14 -2.25
C GLU A 47 5.27 -14.76 -1.57
N GLY A 48 4.18 -14.02 -1.44
CA GLY A 48 3.02 -14.40 -0.61
C GLY A 48 3.05 -13.87 0.83
N GLN A 49 4.13 -14.05 1.59
CA GLN A 49 4.21 -13.47 2.96
C GLN A 49 4.31 -11.94 2.92
N ALA A 50 5.12 -11.41 1.99
CA ALA A 50 5.20 -9.98 1.77
C ALA A 50 3.86 -9.39 1.30
N ASN A 51 3.11 -10.11 0.46
CA ASN A 51 1.79 -9.68 -0.03
C ASN A 51 0.77 -9.65 1.11
N ALA A 52 0.69 -10.73 1.88
CA ALA A 52 -0.23 -10.83 3.01
C ALA A 52 0.06 -9.75 4.07
N ALA A 53 1.34 -9.48 4.36
CA ALA A 53 1.73 -8.44 5.29
C ALA A 53 1.44 -7.03 4.74
N LEU A 54 1.63 -6.80 3.44
CA LEU A 54 1.27 -5.53 2.81
C LEU A 54 -0.24 -5.29 2.88
N VAL A 55 -1.04 -6.27 2.48
CA VAL A 55 -2.50 -6.23 2.52
C VAL A 55 -2.98 -5.94 3.95
N ALA A 56 -2.44 -6.66 4.94
CA ALA A 56 -2.80 -6.44 6.34
C ALA A 56 -2.38 -5.06 6.85
N PHE A 57 -1.21 -4.56 6.44
CA PHE A 57 -0.71 -3.25 6.82
C PHE A 57 -1.57 -2.12 6.23
N VAL A 58 -1.85 -2.18 4.93
CA VAL A 58 -2.69 -1.19 4.23
C VAL A 58 -4.13 -1.24 4.76
N ALA A 59 -4.69 -2.43 4.96
CA ALA A 59 -6.02 -2.57 5.55
C ALA A 59 -6.11 -1.89 6.92
N LYS A 60 -5.12 -2.10 7.78
CA LYS A 60 -5.03 -1.45 9.09
C LYS A 60 -4.85 0.06 8.98
N LEU A 61 -4.03 0.52 8.03
CA LEU A 61 -3.74 1.94 7.80
C LEU A 61 -5.00 2.69 7.36
N CYS A 62 -5.78 2.08 6.46
CA CYS A 62 -7.02 2.65 5.93
C CYS A 62 -8.26 2.33 6.80
N GLY A 63 -8.13 1.49 7.82
CA GLY A 63 -9.26 1.08 8.67
C GLY A 63 -10.28 0.16 7.97
N VAL A 64 -9.89 -0.53 6.89
CA VAL A 64 -10.77 -1.42 6.11
C VAL A 64 -10.50 -2.89 6.38
N ARG A 65 -11.39 -3.76 5.89
CA ARG A 65 -11.18 -5.21 5.91
C ARG A 65 -10.09 -5.61 4.92
N LYS A 66 -9.32 -6.67 5.25
CA LYS A 66 -8.30 -7.23 4.33
C LYS A 66 -8.85 -7.59 2.96
N SER A 67 -10.12 -8.03 2.90
CA SER A 67 -10.81 -8.36 1.65
C SER A 67 -11.08 -7.16 0.75
N ALA A 68 -11.07 -5.95 1.30
CA ALA A 68 -11.20 -4.71 0.53
C ALA A 68 -9.85 -4.25 -0.04
N VAL A 69 -8.74 -4.91 0.30
CA VAL A 69 -7.41 -4.54 -0.16
C VAL A 69 -6.91 -5.58 -1.14
N THR A 70 -6.67 -5.17 -2.38
CA THR A 70 -6.28 -6.05 -3.49
C THR A 70 -5.03 -5.52 -4.19
N ILE A 71 -4.05 -6.38 -4.44
CA ILE A 71 -2.87 -6.02 -5.23
C ILE A 71 -3.25 -6.15 -6.72
N ARG A 72 -3.43 -5.02 -7.42
CA ARG A 72 -3.82 -4.96 -8.85
C ARG A 72 -2.63 -5.24 -9.77
N ARG A 73 -1.44 -4.74 -9.43
CA ARG A 73 -0.22 -4.88 -10.24
C ARG A 73 1.02 -4.98 -9.36
N GLY A 74 2.06 -5.59 -9.92
CA GLY A 74 3.38 -5.62 -9.34
C GLY A 74 3.60 -6.75 -8.33
N GLU A 75 2.91 -7.88 -8.48
CA GLU A 75 3.11 -9.04 -7.61
C GLU A 75 4.59 -9.49 -7.58
N THR A 76 5.24 -9.46 -8.75
CA THR A 76 6.68 -9.72 -8.98
C THR A 76 7.56 -8.45 -9.00
N SER A 77 6.98 -7.25 -8.88
CA SER A 77 7.73 -5.99 -8.92
C SER A 77 7.93 -5.38 -7.53
N ARG A 78 8.97 -4.54 -7.40
CA ARG A 78 9.24 -3.79 -6.16
C ARG A 78 8.18 -2.72 -5.88
N ILE A 79 7.49 -2.23 -6.92
CA ILE A 79 6.37 -1.30 -6.82
C ILE A 79 5.08 -2.09 -7.04
N LYS A 80 4.17 -1.96 -6.09
CA LYS A 80 2.89 -2.66 -6.03
C LYS A 80 1.76 -1.66 -6.11
N LEU A 81 0.85 -1.87 -7.04
CA LEU A 81 -0.36 -1.10 -7.17
C LEU A 81 -1.45 -1.78 -6.32
N VAL A 82 -1.85 -1.13 -5.23
CA VAL A 82 -2.80 -1.67 -4.26
C VAL A 82 -4.12 -0.92 -4.37
N ALA A 83 -5.18 -1.61 -4.76
CA ALA A 83 -6.54 -1.09 -4.70
C ALA A 83 -7.12 -1.30 -3.30
N VAL A 84 -7.83 -0.30 -2.81
CA VAL A 84 -8.53 -0.32 -1.54
C VAL A 84 -9.96 0.12 -1.77
N ASP A 85 -10.89 -0.80 -1.65
CA ASP A 85 -12.33 -0.56 -1.81
C ASP A 85 -12.94 0.01 -0.52
N GLY A 86 -13.96 0.86 -0.67
CA GLY A 86 -14.73 1.42 0.44
C GLY A 86 -14.08 2.63 1.13
N ILE A 87 -13.10 3.27 0.50
CA ILE A 87 -12.56 4.58 0.91
C ILE A 87 -12.42 5.48 -0.31
N ASP A 88 -12.64 6.78 -0.15
CA ASP A 88 -12.57 7.74 -1.27
C ASP A 88 -11.24 8.51 -1.32
N ALA A 89 -10.43 8.37 -0.25
CA ALA A 89 -9.14 9.03 -0.12
C ALA A 89 -8.19 8.21 0.76
N PRO A 90 -6.86 8.33 0.57
CA PRO A 90 -5.89 7.72 1.46
C PRO A 90 -5.98 8.35 2.87
N PRO A 91 -5.55 7.62 3.91
CA PRO A 91 -5.62 8.13 5.27
C PRO A 91 -4.80 9.41 5.42
N PRO A 92 -5.27 10.38 6.24
CA PRO A 92 -4.62 11.67 6.41
C PRO A 92 -3.20 11.57 6.99
N THR A 93 -2.83 10.44 7.59
CA THR A 93 -1.47 10.13 8.03
C THR A 93 -0.45 10.02 6.88
N LEU A 94 -0.91 9.97 5.62
CA LEU A 94 -0.09 9.94 4.41
C LEU A 94 -0.11 11.26 3.61
N THR A 95 -0.82 12.29 4.07
CA THR A 95 -0.95 13.61 3.41
C THR A 95 -0.17 14.66 4.18
#